data_AF-J2RQ34-F1
#
_entry.id   AF-J2RQ34-F1
#
_cell.length_a   1.000
_cell.length_b   1.000
_cell.length_c   1.000
_cell.angle_alpha   90.00
_cell.angle_beta   90.00
_cell.angle_gamma   90.00
#
_symmetry.space_group_name_H-M   'P 1'
#
loop_
_entity.id
_entity.type
_entity.pdbx_description
1 polymer ?
#
loop_
_entity_poly.entity_id
_entity_poly.type
_entity_poly.pdbx_seq_one_letter_code
_entity_poly.pdbx_strand_id
1 'polypeptide(L)'
;MTDAEGQKVTLRYVVTYAGEKIVKPHKAFRTIRAEAGFGEDVTPHVLSHTRATWLAQAGVEVEQAAASLGMTAEEFERTYSHASPDFQQQAANAF
;
A
#
# COMPACT_ATOMS: atom_id res chain seq x y z
N MET A 1 -26.70 -17.18 -5.80
CA MET A 1 -26.60 -17.02 -4.34
C MET A 1 -27.22 -15.69 -4.00
N THR A 2 -27.98 -15.64 -2.92
CA THR A 2 -28.79 -14.51 -2.52
C THR A 2 -28.27 -14.02 -1.17
N ASP A 3 -28.18 -12.71 -0.95
CA ASP A 3 -27.75 -12.18 0.35
C ASP A 3 -28.85 -12.38 1.42
N ALA A 4 -28.58 -11.92 2.64
CA ALA A 4 -29.52 -12.00 3.77
C ALA A 4 -30.84 -11.24 3.52
N GLU A 5 -30.90 -10.39 2.50
CA GLU A 5 -32.04 -9.53 2.16
C GLU A 5 -32.79 -10.03 0.91
N GLY A 6 -32.41 -11.18 0.36
CA GLY A 6 -33.11 -11.73 -0.80
C GLY A 6 -32.61 -11.17 -2.14
N GLN A 7 -31.55 -10.36 -2.19
CA GLN A 7 -31.03 -9.81 -3.43
C GLN A 7 -30.06 -10.74 -4.13
N LYS A 8 -30.12 -10.79 -5.47
CA LYS A 8 -29.19 -11.57 -6.28
C LYS A 8 -27.80 -10.94 -6.15
N VAL A 9 -26.89 -11.62 -5.43
CA VAL A 9 -25.50 -11.18 -5.28
C VAL A 9 -24.82 -11.28 -6.65
N THR A 10 -24.73 -10.15 -7.34
CA THR A 10 -24.05 -10.02 -8.63
C THR A 10 -22.56 -9.76 -8.48
N LEU A 11 -22.13 -9.18 -7.36
CA LEU A 11 -20.74 -8.81 -7.08
C LEU A 11 -20.26 -9.51 -5.81
N ARG A 12 -19.76 -10.74 -5.97
CA ARG A 12 -19.19 -11.52 -4.86
C ARG A 12 -17.81 -11.02 -4.41
N TYR A 13 -17.07 -10.35 -5.29
CA TYR A 13 -15.69 -9.94 -5.05
C TYR A 13 -15.56 -8.42 -5.27
N VAL A 14 -14.74 -7.76 -4.45
CA VAL A 14 -14.48 -6.30 -4.53
C VAL A 14 -13.89 -5.92 -5.88
N VAL A 15 -13.02 -6.79 -6.43
CA VAL A 15 -12.42 -6.62 -7.76
C VAL A 15 -12.77 -7.84 -8.60
N THR A 16 -13.39 -7.63 -9.76
CA THR A 16 -13.84 -8.68 -10.69
C THR A 16 -13.50 -8.33 -12.13
N TYR A 17 -13.47 -9.36 -12.99
CA TYR A 17 -13.44 -9.20 -14.44
C TYR A 17 -14.52 -10.11 -15.04
N ALA A 18 -15.43 -9.53 -15.83
CA ALA A 18 -16.58 -10.24 -16.39
C ALA A 18 -17.44 -11.00 -15.35
N GLY A 19 -17.55 -10.46 -14.13
CA GLY A 19 -18.29 -11.08 -13.02
C GLY A 19 -17.54 -12.17 -12.26
N GLU A 20 -16.35 -12.55 -12.72
CA GLU A 20 -15.51 -13.58 -12.10
C GLU A 20 -14.41 -12.96 -11.23
N LYS A 21 -13.93 -13.74 -10.24
CA LYS A 21 -12.80 -13.33 -9.41
C LYS A 21 -11.52 -13.20 -10.24
N ILE A 22 -10.71 -12.21 -9.90
CA ILE A 22 -9.33 -12.15 -10.37
C ILE A 22 -8.49 -13.15 -9.56
N VAL A 23 -7.85 -14.10 -10.23
CA VAL A 23 -7.01 -15.13 -9.58
C VAL A 23 -5.53 -14.76 -9.57
N LYS A 24 -5.04 -14.07 -10.62
CA LYS A 24 -3.62 -13.72 -10.78
C LYS A 24 -3.45 -12.31 -11.35
N PRO A 25 -3.20 -11.27 -10.52
CA PRO A 25 -3.06 -9.90 -11.00
C PRO A 25 -1.69 -9.61 -11.65
N HIS A 26 -0.68 -10.45 -11.41
CA HIS A 26 0.72 -10.17 -11.80
C HIS A 26 0.92 -9.96 -13.31
N LYS A 27 0.15 -10.62 -14.18
CA LYS A 27 0.27 -10.42 -15.63
C LYS A 27 -0.14 -8.99 -16.02
N ALA A 28 -1.30 -8.54 -15.53
CA ALA A 28 -1.79 -7.19 -15.78
C ALA A 28 -0.81 -6.14 -15.23
N PHE A 29 -0.28 -6.36 -14.02
CA PHE A 29 0.73 -5.46 -13.45
C PHE A 29 1.99 -5.35 -14.32
N ARG A 30 2.55 -6.47 -14.82
CA ARG A 30 3.72 -6.44 -15.70
C ARG A 30 3.45 -5.71 -17.01
N THR A 31 2.26 -5.88 -17.59
CA THR A 31 1.86 -5.15 -18.81
C THR A 31 1.84 -3.65 -18.54
N ILE A 32 1.12 -3.20 -17.51
CA ILE A 32 0.99 -1.78 -17.19
C ILE A 32 2.34 -1.17 -16.79
N ARG A 33 3.18 -1.90 -16.04
CA ARG A 33 4.56 -1.49 -15.71
C ARG A 33 5.38 -1.20 -16.97
N ALA A 34 5.34 -2.11 -17.95
CA ALA A 34 6.07 -1.96 -19.19
C ALA A 34 5.52 -0.80 -20.05
N GLU A 35 4.19 -0.66 -20.14
CA GLU A 35 3.54 0.46 -20.85
C GLU A 35 3.85 1.82 -20.21
N ALA A 36 3.99 1.86 -18.88
CA ALA A 36 4.42 3.05 -18.14
C ALA A 36 5.93 3.33 -18.23
N GLY A 37 6.71 2.49 -18.91
CA GLY A 37 8.16 2.67 -19.11
C GLY A 37 9.01 2.30 -17.90
N PHE A 38 8.49 1.54 -16.93
CA PHE A 38 9.24 1.12 -15.75
C PHE A 38 10.05 -0.17 -15.98
N GLY A 39 11.19 -0.26 -15.29
CA GLY A 39 12.07 -1.42 -15.27
C GLY A 39 11.50 -2.63 -14.53
N GLU A 40 12.21 -3.76 -14.58
CA GLU A 40 11.74 -5.00 -13.98
C GLU A 40 11.77 -5.03 -12.45
N ASP A 41 12.61 -4.17 -11.88
CA ASP A 41 12.76 -3.88 -10.46
C ASP A 41 11.50 -3.26 -9.84
N VAL A 42 10.63 -2.65 -10.66
CA VAL A 42 9.32 -2.17 -10.20
C VAL A 42 8.36 -3.35 -10.06
N THR A 43 8.17 -3.79 -8.82
CA THR A 43 7.28 -4.87 -8.41
C THR A 43 6.08 -4.35 -7.61
N PRO A 44 5.02 -5.15 -7.39
CA PRO A 44 3.91 -4.72 -6.53
C PRO A 44 4.35 -4.30 -5.12
N HIS A 45 5.44 -4.86 -4.59
CA HIS A 45 5.96 -4.49 -3.27
C HIS A 45 6.47 -3.04 -3.22
N VAL A 46 6.93 -2.49 -4.34
CA VAL A 46 7.32 -1.08 -4.46
C VAL A 46 6.15 -0.14 -4.18
N LEU A 47 4.91 -0.55 -4.49
CA LEU A 47 3.72 0.22 -4.14
C LEU A 47 3.53 0.30 -2.61
N SER A 48 3.84 -0.77 -1.88
CA SER A 48 3.83 -0.76 -0.41
C SER A 48 4.90 0.18 0.16
N HIS A 49 6.13 0.17 -0.39
CA HIS A 49 7.18 1.13 -0.03
C HIS A 49 6.76 2.58 -0.31
N THR A 50 6.12 2.81 -1.45
CA THR A 50 5.62 4.13 -1.86
C THR A 50 4.58 4.64 -0.86
N ARG A 51 3.59 3.80 -0.50
CA ARG A 51 2.58 4.14 0.50
C ARG A 51 3.21 4.43 1.86
N ALA A 52 4.16 3.62 2.32
CA ALA A 52 4.83 3.83 3.60
C ALA A 52 5.58 5.16 3.65
N THR A 53 6.28 5.49 2.57
CA THR A 53 6.98 6.79 2.42
C THR A 53 5.98 7.95 2.48
N TRP A 54 4.83 7.85 1.80
CA TRP A 54 3.79 8.88 1.86
C TRP A 54 3.17 9.04 3.24
N LEU A 55 2.96 7.95 3.97
CA LEU A 55 2.46 8.02 5.35
C LEU A 55 3.46 8.74 6.27
N ALA A 56 4.76 8.43 6.14
CA ALA A 56 5.81 9.11 6.88
C ALA A 56 5.87 10.61 6.52
N GLN A 57 5.84 10.95 5.23
CA GLN A 57 5.82 12.34 4.74
C GLN A 57 4.59 13.11 5.23
N ALA A 58 3.45 12.45 5.35
CA ALA A 58 2.22 13.04 5.88
C ALA A 58 2.22 13.19 7.41
N GLY A 59 3.27 12.76 8.11
CA GLY A 59 3.36 12.84 9.57
C GLY A 59 2.40 11.91 10.29
N VAL A 60 1.94 10.83 9.63
CA VAL A 60 1.11 9.82 10.29
C VAL A 60 1.93 9.14 11.38
N GLU A 61 1.33 8.97 12.55
CA GLU A 61 1.95 8.31 13.69
C GLU A 61 2.37 6.87 13.31
N VAL A 62 3.55 6.45 13.78
CA VAL A 62 4.25 5.23 13.37
C VAL A 62 3.39 3.98 13.58
N GLU A 63 2.78 3.82 14.75
CA GLU A 63 1.97 2.65 15.08
C GLU A 63 0.76 2.54 14.13
N GLN A 64 0.08 3.66 13.86
CA GLN A 64 -1.03 3.70 12.91
C GLN A 64 -0.58 3.39 11.47
N ALA A 65 0.54 3.98 11.05
CA ALA A 65 1.09 3.74 9.72
C ALA A 65 1.47 2.26 9.53
N ALA A 66 2.22 1.69 10.48
CA ALA A 66 2.68 0.30 10.47
C ALA A 66 1.51 -0.68 10.52
N ALA A 67 0.55 -0.47 11.43
CA ALA A 67 -0.65 -1.30 11.53
C ALA A 67 -1.46 -1.31 10.23
N SER A 68 -1.58 -0.15 9.57
CA SER A 68 -2.29 -0.05 8.28
C SER A 68 -1.57 -0.76 7.12
N LEU A 69 -0.26 -0.99 7.24
CA LEU A 69 0.57 -1.69 6.25
C LEU A 69 0.75 -3.17 6.59
N GLY A 70 0.35 -3.61 7.79
CA GLY A 70 0.55 -4.97 8.27
C GLY A 70 2.01 -5.32 8.55
N MET A 71 2.81 -4.36 9.02
CA MET A 71 4.20 -4.54 9.44
C MET A 71 4.39 -4.04 10.87
N THR A 72 5.55 -4.30 11.48
CA THR A 72 5.83 -3.79 12.83
C THR A 72 6.20 -2.31 12.81
N ALA A 73 5.97 -1.60 13.92
CA ALA A 73 6.44 -0.23 14.11
C ALA A 73 7.96 -0.12 13.93
N GLU A 74 8.72 -1.08 14.47
CA GLU A 74 10.18 -1.14 14.31
C GLU A 74 10.62 -1.23 12.84
N GLU A 75 9.96 -2.08 12.03
CA GLU A 75 10.23 -2.19 10.60
C GLU A 75 9.93 -0.89 9.86
N PHE A 76 8.82 -0.23 10.23
CA PHE A 76 8.43 1.04 9.66
C PHE A 76 9.44 2.13 10.01
N GLU A 77 9.82 2.26 11.28
CA GLU A 77 10.76 3.28 11.75
C GLU A 77 12.13 3.15 11.09
N ARG A 78 12.67 1.92 11.13
CA ARG A 78 13.97 1.59 10.54
C ARG A 78 14.02 1.93 9.06
N THR A 79 12.89 1.81 8.35
CA THR A 79 12.87 1.92 6.88
C THR A 79 12.37 3.27 6.39
N TYR A 80 11.41 3.92 7.06
CA TYR A 80 10.67 5.07 6.49
C TYR A 80 10.65 6.33 7.35
N SER A 81 11.02 6.30 8.64
CA SER A 81 10.93 7.50 9.49
C SER A 81 11.70 8.70 8.95
N HIS A 82 12.80 8.45 8.23
CA HIS A 82 13.62 9.48 7.59
C HIS A 82 12.89 10.32 6.53
N ALA A 83 11.77 9.83 6.01
CA ALA A 83 10.96 10.55 5.04
C ALA A 83 10.00 11.56 5.69
N SER A 84 9.85 11.54 7.03
CA SER A 84 9.03 12.52 7.75
C SER A 84 9.64 13.93 7.67
N PRO A 85 8.83 14.99 7.46
CA PRO A 85 9.32 16.37 7.49
C PRO A 85 9.86 16.79 8.86
N ASP A 86 9.41 16.14 9.94
CA ASP A 86 9.82 16.42 11.32
C ASP A 86 10.96 15.52 11.77
N PHE A 87 11.48 14.67 10.87
CA PHE A 87 12.55 13.73 11.21
C PHE A 87 13.76 14.48 11.77
N GLN A 88 14.14 14.12 13.00
CA GLN A 88 15.25 14.73 13.75
C GLN A 88 15.09 16.23 14.06
N GLN A 89 13.95 16.87 13.75
CA GLN A 89 13.75 18.31 13.98
C GLN A 89 13.91 18.67 15.46
N GLN A 90 13.27 17.90 16.35
CA GLN A 90 13.40 18.11 17.80
C GLN A 90 14.83 17.89 18.28
N ALA A 91 15.52 16.88 17.75
CA ALA A 91 16.91 16.59 18.11
C ALA A 91 17.86 17.71 17.66
N ALA A 92 17.63 18.28 16.48
CA ALA A 92 18.41 19.39 15.93
C ALA A 92 18.22 20.70 16.72
N ASN A 93 17.04 20.91 17.29
CA ASN A 93 16.67 22.14 18.01
C ASN A 93 16.86 22.05 19.54
N ALA A 94 17.49 20.98 20.05
CA ALA A 94 17.58 20.72 21.49
C ALA A 94 18.63 21.57 22.23
N PHE A 95 19.48 22.29 21.51
CA PHE A 95 20.58 23.14 22.00
C PHE A 95 20.79 24.33 21.06
#